data_AF-A0A2K8KC97-F1
#
_entry.id   AF-A0A2K8KC97-F1
#
_cell.length_a   1.000
_cell.length_b   1.000
_cell.length_c   1.000
_cell.angle_alpha   90.00
_cell.angle_beta   90.00
_cell.angle_gamma   90.00
#
_symmetry.space_group_name_H-M   'P 1'
#
loop_
_entity.id
_entity.type
_entity.pdbx_description
1 polymer ?
#
loop_
_entity_poly.entity_id
_entity_poly.type
_entity_poly.pdbx_seq_one_letter_code
_entity_poly.pdbx_strand_id
1 'polypeptide(L)' 'MKIKKKSIKSIKKRIIIKKKIKLLKANKHHLLINKSSNKKSFNLSKNYLNKSIVKKIKKIL' A
#
# COMPACT_ATOMS: atom_id res chain seq x y z
N MET A 1 -12.72 7.38 32.80
CA MET A 1 -12.69 7.95 31.42
C MET A 1 -12.33 6.83 30.44
N LYS A 2 -13.16 6.49 29.45
CA LYS A 2 -12.88 5.37 28.54
C LYS A 2 -11.92 5.81 27.41
N ILE A 3 -10.78 5.15 27.28
CA ILE A 3 -9.80 5.44 26.22
C ILE A 3 -10.27 4.76 24.92
N LYS A 4 -10.46 5.55 23.85
CA LYS A 4 -10.80 5.03 22.52
C LYS A 4 -9.55 4.93 21.65
N LYS A 5 -9.44 3.84 20.89
CA LYS A 5 -8.34 3.63 19.93
C LYS A 5 -8.50 4.58 18.74
N LYS A 6 -7.45 5.33 18.40
CA LYS A 6 -7.43 6.23 17.23
C LYS A 6 -6.98 5.45 15.99
N SER A 7 -7.69 5.63 14.88
CA SER A 7 -7.27 5.06 13.59
C SER A 7 -6.09 5.84 13.00
N ILE A 8 -5.16 5.13 12.36
CA ILE A 8 -4.00 5.75 11.72
C ILE A 8 -4.38 6.34 10.35
N LYS A 9 -4.55 7.67 10.28
CA LYS A 9 -4.94 8.39 9.05
C LYS A 9 -3.95 8.18 7.90
N SER A 10 -2.65 8.06 8.17
CA SER A 10 -1.61 7.88 7.14
C SER A 10 -1.75 6.57 6.37
N ILE A 11 -2.18 5.49 7.05
CA ILE A 11 -2.43 4.19 6.41
C ILE A 11 -3.63 4.27 5.47
N LYS A 12 -4.71 4.94 5.90
CA LYS A 12 -5.91 5.16 5.09
C LYS A 12 -5.60 5.91 3.78
N LYS A 13 -4.66 6.86 3.80
CA LYS A 13 -4.23 7.61 2.60
C LYS A 13 -3.43 6.78 1.60
N ARG A 14 -2.80 5.68 2.02
CA ARG A 14 -1.88 4.88 1.18
C ARG A 14 -2.50 3.59 0.66
N ILE A 15 -3.59 3.14 1.26
CA ILE A 15 -4.19 1.83 1.01
C ILE A 15 -5.58 1.98 0.39
N ILE A 16 -5.86 1.17 -0.63
CA ILE A 16 -7.18 1.10 -1.28
C ILE A 16 -7.87 -0.17 -0.80
N ILE A 17 -8.94 -0.01 -0.01
CA ILE A 17 -9.75 -1.12 0.50
C ILE A 17 -10.94 -1.31 -0.45
N LYS A 18 -10.90 -2.36 -1.28
CA LYS A 18 -12.05 -2.89 -2.04
C LYS A 18 -12.33 -4.33 -1.57
N LYS A 19 -12.72 -5.24 -2.46
CA LYS A 19 -12.83 -6.69 -2.19
C LYS A 19 -11.52 -7.30 -1.64
N LYS A 20 -10.37 -6.74 -2.02
CA LYS A 20 -9.03 -7.04 -1.48
C LYS A 20 -8.28 -5.74 -1.21
N ILE A 21 -7.33 -5.76 -0.28
CA ILE A 21 -6.50 -4.59 0.06
C ILE A 21 -5.40 -4.43 -1.01
N LYS A 22 -5.33 -3.23 -1.61
CA LYS A 22 -4.38 -2.87 -2.68
C LYS A 22 -3.51 -1.68 -2.29
N LEU A 23 -2.32 -1.58 -2.89
CA LEU A 23 -1.42 -0.42 -2.78
C LEU A 23 -0.76 -0.06 -4.11
N LEU A 24 -0.29 1.18 -4.21
CA LEU A 24 0.56 1.64 -5.30
C LEU A 24 1.99 1.14 -5.08
N LYS A 25 2.62 0.60 -6.13
CA LYS A 25 4.01 0.17 -6.07
C LYS A 25 4.95 1.35 -5.80
N ALA A 26 5.96 1.08 -4.98
CA ALA A 26 7.01 2.03 -4.63
C ALA A 26 8.00 2.28 -5.78
N ASN A 27 8.91 3.24 -5.58
CA ASN A 27 10.03 3.57 -6.46
C ASN A 27 9.59 4.00 -7.87
N LYS A 28 8.58 4.87 -7.96
CA LYS A 28 8.12 5.44 -9.24
C LYS A 28 8.24 6.95 -9.34
N HIS A 29 8.59 7.61 -8.25
CA HIS A 29 8.58 9.05 -8.19
C HIS A 29 9.87 9.67 -8.73
N HIS A 30 11.01 9.00 -8.54
CA HIS A 30 12.33 9.53 -8.87
C HIS A 30 13.23 8.40 -9.42
N LEU A 31 14.38 8.79 -9.99
CA LEU A 31 15.40 7.88 -10.54
C LEU A 31 14.83 6.88 -11.56
N LEU A 32 13.89 7.33 -12.39
CA LEU A 32 13.30 6.49 -13.42
C LEU A 32 14.30 6.20 -14.55
N ILE A 33 15.21 7.10 -14.86
CA ILE A 33 16.21 6.95 -15.94
C ILE A 33 17.03 5.66 -15.74
N ASN A 34 17.44 5.37 -14.51
CA ASN A 34 18.28 4.22 -14.17
C ASN A 34 17.53 2.87 -14.16
N LYS A 35 16.23 2.85 -14.47
CA LYS A 35 15.42 1.63 -14.45
C LYS A 35 15.21 1.08 -15.84
N SER A 36 15.46 -0.22 -15.99
CA SER A 36 15.16 -0.94 -17.23
C SER A 36 13.68 -0.77 -17.62
N SER A 37 13.45 -0.62 -18.93
CA SER A 37 12.12 -0.46 -19.54
C SER A 37 11.14 -1.56 -19.08
N ASN A 38 11.60 -2.81 -19.01
CA ASN A 38 10.81 -3.95 -18.54
C ASN A 38 10.38 -3.79 -17.06
N LYS A 39 11.23 -3.26 -16.18
CA LYS A 39 10.86 -3.02 -14.76
C LYS A 39 9.89 -1.85 -14.60
N LYS A 40 9.86 -0.89 -15.54
CA LYS A 40 8.89 0.22 -15.55
C LYS A 40 7.48 -0.27 -15.90
N SER A 41 7.35 -1.10 -16.94
CA SER A 41 6.04 -1.61 -17.42
C SER A 41 5.33 -2.48 -16.38
N PHE A 42 6.04 -3.46 -15.80
CA PHE A 42 5.50 -4.32 -14.73
C PHE A 42 5.10 -3.55 -13.47
N ASN A 43 5.66 -2.35 -13.27
CA ASN A 43 5.40 -1.58 -12.08
C ASN A 43 4.10 -0.77 -12.14
N LEU A 44 3.49 -0.49 -13.30
CA LEU A 44 2.31 0.38 -13.40
C LEU A 44 1.06 -0.12 -12.65
N SER A 45 0.93 -1.43 -12.44
CA SER A 45 -0.26 -2.02 -11.81
C SER A 45 -0.33 -1.83 -10.27
N LYS A 46 -1.56 -1.80 -9.76
CA LYS A 46 -1.84 -1.86 -8.31
C LYS A 46 -1.54 -3.27 -7.80
N ASN A 47 -0.75 -3.37 -6.73
CA ASN A 47 -0.41 -4.66 -6.13
C ASN A 47 -1.39 -5.02 -5.01
N TYR A 48 -1.74 -6.31 -4.96
CA TYR A 48 -2.44 -6.88 -3.81
C TYR A 48 -1.47 -7.09 -2.66
N LEU A 49 -1.95 -6.84 -1.44
CA LEU A 49 -1.17 -7.10 -0.24
C LEU A 49 -1.18 -8.58 0.13
N ASN A 50 -0.03 -9.06 0.63
CA ASN A 50 0.10 -10.40 1.17
C ASN A 50 -0.82 -10.60 2.39
N LYS A 51 -1.35 -11.81 2.57
CA LYS A 51 -2.30 -12.19 3.64
C LYS A 51 -1.77 -11.85 5.04
N SER A 52 -0.47 -12.05 5.29
CA SER A 52 0.15 -11.70 6.57
C SER A 52 0.08 -10.18 6.87
N ILE A 53 0.38 -9.35 5.86
CA ILE A 53 0.35 -7.89 5.97
C ILE A 53 -1.10 -7.40 6.12
N VAL A 54 -2.04 -7.99 5.38
CA VAL A 54 -3.48 -7.71 5.51
C VAL A 54 -3.97 -7.94 6.94
N LYS A 55 -3.56 -9.06 7.59
CA LYS A 55 -3.92 -9.34 8.99
C LYS A 55 -3.42 -8.24 9.93
N LYS A 56 -2.19 -7.76 9.74
CA LYS A 56 -1.62 -6.67 10.55
C LYS A 56 -2.37 -5.35 10.36
N ILE A 57 -2.64 -4.97 9.11
CA ILE A 57 -3.36 -3.73 8.79
C ILE A 57 -4.78 -3.74 9.37
N LYS A 58 -5.48 -4.87 9.31
CA LYS A 58 -6.83 -5.01 9.89
C LYS A 58 -6.88 -4.85 11.42
N LYS A 59 -5.78 -5.13 12.14
CA LYS A 59 -5.70 -4.90 13.60
C LYS A 59 -5.49 -3.43 13.97
N ILE A 60 -4.98 -2.64 13.02
CA ILE A 60 -4.56 -1.24 13.20
C ILE A 60 -5.65 -0.27 12.75
N LEU A 61 -6.33 -0.58 11.64
CA LEU A 61 -7.52 0.14 11.18
C LEU A 61 -8.67 0.00 12.18
#